data_AF-F7XDJ7-F1
#
_entry.id   AF-F7XDJ7-F1
#
_cell.length_a   1.000
_cell.length_b   1.000
_cell.length_c   1.000
_cell.angle_alpha   90.00
_cell.angle_beta   90.00
_cell.angle_gamma   90.00
#
_symmetry.space_group_name_H-M   'P 1'
#
loop_
_entity.id
_entity.type
_entity.pdbx_description
1 polymer ?
#
loop_
_entity_poly.entity_id
_entity_poly.type
_entity_poly.pdbx_seq_one_letter_code
_entity_poly.pdbx_strand_id
1 'polypeptide(L)'
;MPPRKGTKDYQNEIIRVYYGINNQTLGVQSVWETRGGKLASMSAGHHFRHQCVAGNIAHSHAVSVAFDLTGVFTLPVDVENHPLVNELEEKASIMRAQRTHDAFREVLSIVGAK
;
A
#
# COMPACT_ATOMS: atom_id res chain seq x y z
N MET A 1 -6.61 24.88 14.96
CA MET A 1 -7.57 25.36 13.94
C MET A 1 -7.35 24.54 12.68
N PRO A 2 -8.42 24.06 12.02
CA PRO A 2 -8.27 23.42 10.71
C PRO A 2 -7.65 24.41 9.70
N PRO A 3 -6.85 23.94 8.73
CA PRO A 3 -6.19 24.81 7.77
C PRO A 3 -7.22 25.58 6.93
N ARG A 4 -6.94 26.86 6.67
CA ARG A 4 -7.85 27.73 5.91
C ARG A 4 -7.94 27.26 4.46
N LYS A 5 -9.16 27.13 3.92
CA LYS A 5 -9.39 26.76 2.52
C LYS A 5 -8.58 27.65 1.58
N GLY A 6 -7.87 27.02 0.64
CA GLY A 6 -7.03 27.70 -0.37
C GLY A 6 -5.56 27.89 0.02
N THR A 7 -5.15 27.54 1.25
CA THR A 7 -3.72 27.54 1.62
C THR A 7 -3.02 26.26 1.18
N LYS A 8 -1.69 26.30 1.12
CA LYS A 8 -0.85 25.11 0.87
C LYS A 8 -1.10 24.01 1.91
N ASP A 9 -1.29 24.40 3.16
CA ASP A 9 -1.55 23.45 4.26
C ASP A 9 -2.90 22.74 4.09
N TYR A 10 -3.91 23.46 3.60
CA TYR A 10 -5.20 22.85 3.26
C TYR A 10 -5.08 21.82 2.14
N GLN A 11 -4.22 22.05 1.15
CA GLN A 11 -3.97 21.09 0.06
C GLN A 11 -3.12 19.88 0.48
N ASN A 12 -2.28 20.05 1.51
CA ASN A 12 -1.42 18.99 2.04
C ASN A 12 -2.10 18.15 3.12
N GLU A 13 -3.28 18.54 3.61
CA GLU A 13 -4.08 17.77 4.56
C GLU A 13 -4.37 16.37 4.01
N ILE A 14 -4.06 15.33 4.79
CA ILE A 14 -4.39 13.95 4.44
C ILE A 14 -5.90 13.76 4.64
N ILE A 15 -6.57 13.22 3.63
CA ILE A 15 -8.03 13.03 3.65
C ILE A 15 -8.43 11.56 3.55
N ARG A 16 -7.54 10.68 3.07
CA ARG A 16 -7.79 9.24 2.93
C ARG A 16 -6.50 8.44 3.09
N VAL A 17 -6.64 7.22 3.58
CA VAL A 17 -5.56 6.24 3.64
C VAL A 17 -5.98 4.99 2.89
N TYR A 18 -5.13 4.53 1.99
CA TYR A 18 -5.28 3.27 1.28
C TYR A 18 -4.34 2.24 1.90
N TYR A 19 -4.85 1.05 2.18
CA TYR A 19 -4.07 -0.08 2.65
C TYR A 19 -4.08 -1.18 1.60
N GLY A 20 -2.94 -1.84 1.39
CA GLY A 20 -2.84 -2.98 0.48
C GLY A 20 -1.57 -3.76 0.73
N ILE A 21 -1.44 -4.91 0.06
CA ILE A 21 -0.26 -5.78 0.14
C ILE A 21 0.64 -5.45 -1.05
N ASN A 22 1.90 -5.13 -0.80
CA ASN A 22 2.87 -4.90 -1.86
C ASN A 22 3.27 -6.22 -2.52
N ASN A 23 3.17 -6.34 -3.85
CA ASN A 23 3.45 -7.61 -4.53
C ASN A 23 4.93 -8.03 -4.47
N GLN A 24 5.85 -7.08 -4.31
CA GLN A 24 7.29 -7.35 -4.28
C GLN A 24 7.75 -7.79 -2.90
N THR A 25 7.42 -6.99 -1.88
CA THR A 25 7.84 -7.22 -0.49
C THR A 25 6.89 -8.14 0.27
N LEU A 26 5.67 -8.32 -0.23
CA LEU A 26 4.57 -9.00 0.45
C LEU A 26 4.27 -8.38 1.83
N GLY A 27 4.61 -7.12 2.04
CA GLY A 27 4.27 -6.36 3.25
C GLY A 27 2.96 -5.59 3.08
N VAL A 28 2.20 -5.40 4.16
CA VAL A 28 1.11 -4.41 4.14
C VAL A 28 1.73 -3.02 4.10
N GLN A 29 1.23 -2.18 3.22
CA GLN A 29 1.67 -0.81 3.03
C GLN A 29 0.46 0.12 3.07
N SER A 30 0.71 1.33 3.58
CA SER A 30 -0.25 2.42 3.58
C SER A 30 0.17 3.50 2.58
N VAL A 31 -0.82 4.04 1.86
CA VAL A 31 -0.68 5.17 0.94
C VAL A 31 -1.65 6.25 1.37
N TRP A 32 -1.15 7.45 1.65
CA TRP A 32 -1.92 8.60 2.10
C TRP A 32 -2.23 9.52 0.94
N GLU A 33 -3.50 9.91 0.81
CA GLU A 33 -3.95 10.88 -0.16
C GLU A 33 -4.14 12.24 0.51
N THR A 34 -3.50 13.27 -0.04
CA THR A 34 -3.74 14.65 0.36
C THR A 34 -4.91 15.25 -0.40
N ARG A 35 -5.56 16.26 0.19
CA ARG A 35 -6.67 17.00 -0.43
C ARG A 35 -6.34 17.56 -1.82
N GLY A 36 -5.09 17.92 -2.05
CA GLY A 36 -4.55 18.38 -3.33
C GLY A 36 -4.20 17.27 -4.32
N GLY A 37 -4.58 16.01 -4.08
CA GLY A 37 -4.39 14.89 -4.99
C GLY A 37 -3.00 14.28 -5.01
N LYS A 38 -2.17 14.55 -3.98
CA LYS A 38 -0.85 13.90 -3.86
C LYS A 38 -0.98 12.58 -3.14
N LEU A 39 -0.25 11.57 -3.60
CA LEU A 39 -0.10 10.31 -2.90
C LEU A 39 1.27 10.22 -2.24
N ALA A 40 1.31 9.74 -1.01
CA ALA A 40 2.55 9.49 -0.27
C ALA A 40 2.51 8.10 0.36
N SER A 41 3.62 7.37 0.30
CA SER A 41 3.77 6.11 1.05
C SER A 41 5.09 6.08 1.79
N MET A 42 5.12 5.32 2.88
CA MET A 42 6.37 4.92 3.52
C MET A 42 6.81 3.58 2.94
N SER A 43 7.97 3.57 2.28
CA SER A 43 8.62 2.33 1.88
C SER A 43 9.10 1.55 3.11
N ALA A 44 9.18 0.21 2.97
CA ALA A 44 9.98 -0.62 3.88
C ALA A 44 11.41 -0.05 3.90
N GLY A 45 11.83 0.51 5.03
CA GLY A 45 13.08 1.29 5.17
C GLY A 45 12.92 2.78 5.50
N HIS A 46 11.71 3.27 5.80
CA HIS A 46 11.43 4.64 6.28
C HIS A 46 11.68 5.78 5.28
N HIS A 47 11.88 5.48 3.99
CA HIS A 47 11.93 6.51 2.96
C HIS A 47 10.52 6.92 2.52
N PHE A 48 10.21 8.21 2.62
CA PHE A 48 8.97 8.78 2.10
C PHE A 48 9.03 8.87 0.58
N ARG A 49 8.11 8.18 -0.09
CA ARG A 49 7.93 8.29 -1.54
C ARG A 49 6.71 9.17 -1.81
N HIS A 50 6.95 10.36 -2.37
CA HIS A 50 5.88 11.22 -2.86
C HIS A 50 5.66 10.96 -4.34
N GLN A 51 4.41 10.66 -4.72
CA GLN A 51 4.02 10.52 -6.12
C GLN A 51 2.85 11.47 -6.39
N CYS A 52 3.10 12.45 -7.27
CA CYS A 52 2.03 13.29 -7.80
C CYS A 52 1.36 12.51 -8.94
N VAL A 53 0.15 12.00 -8.71
CA VAL A 53 -0.65 11.42 -9.79
C VAL A 53 -1.33 12.60 -10.49
N ALA A 54 -0.90 12.90 -11.72
CA ALA A 54 -1.49 13.97 -12.49
C ALA A 54 -2.89 13.56 -12.96
N GLY A 55 -3.90 14.31 -12.55
CA GLY A 55 -5.27 14.18 -13.05
C GLY A 55 -6.23 13.52 -12.06
N ASN A 56 -7.45 14.04 -12.07
CA ASN A 56 -8.62 13.51 -11.36
C ASN A 56 -8.83 12.04 -11.75
N ILE A 57 -8.35 11.09 -10.94
CA ILE A 57 -8.92 9.76 -10.69
C ILE A 57 -8.09 9.16 -9.53
N ALA A 58 -8.48 9.48 -8.30
CA ALA A 58 -8.02 8.77 -7.11
C ALA A 58 -9.01 7.64 -6.81
N HIS A 59 -8.98 6.61 -7.66
CA HIS A 59 -9.66 5.34 -7.40
C HIS A 59 -8.63 4.33 -6.90
N SER A 60 -9.05 3.36 -6.08
CA SER A 60 -8.18 2.31 -5.52
C SER A 60 -7.33 1.63 -6.59
N HIS A 61 -7.82 1.54 -7.83
CA HIS A 61 -7.09 1.02 -8.98
C HIS A 61 -5.82 1.82 -9.33
N ALA A 62 -5.87 3.15 -9.29
CA ALA A 62 -4.70 3.99 -9.55
C ALA A 62 -3.62 3.80 -8.46
N VAL A 63 -4.06 3.64 -7.21
CA VAL A 63 -3.16 3.35 -6.08
C VAL A 63 -2.52 1.97 -6.23
N SER A 64 -3.33 0.94 -6.58
CA SER A 64 -2.83 -0.40 -6.88
C SER A 64 -1.73 -0.40 -7.93
N VAL A 65 -1.91 0.33 -9.04
CA VAL A 65 -0.94 0.37 -10.14
C VAL A 65 0.29 1.20 -9.79
N ALA A 66 0.12 2.37 -9.18
CA ALA A 66 1.23 3.28 -8.90
C ALA A 66 2.20 2.75 -7.83
N PHE A 67 1.68 1.97 -6.86
CA PHE A 67 2.43 1.46 -5.72
C PHE A 67 2.57 -0.07 -5.71
N ASP A 68 2.15 -0.75 -6.77
CA ASP A 68 2.18 -2.22 -6.91
C ASP A 68 1.52 -2.94 -5.72
N LEU A 69 0.30 -2.50 -5.40
CA LEU A 69 -0.49 -3.00 -4.27
C LEU A 69 -1.67 -3.86 -4.74
N THR A 70 -1.83 -5.02 -4.11
CA THR A 70 -3.00 -5.90 -4.24
C THR A 70 -3.90 -5.83 -3.01
N GLY A 71 -5.18 -6.18 -3.18
CA GLY A 71 -6.16 -6.18 -2.08
C GLY A 71 -6.43 -4.80 -1.49
N VAL A 72 -6.36 -3.74 -2.30
CA VAL A 72 -6.42 -2.36 -1.81
C VAL A 72 -7.81 -1.99 -1.30
N PHE A 73 -7.88 -1.48 -0.08
CA PHE A 73 -9.08 -0.84 0.47
C PHE A 73 -8.75 0.53 1.08
N THR A 74 -9.78 1.31 1.36
CA THR A 74 -9.64 2.68 1.87
C THR A 74 -10.21 2.80 3.26
N LEU A 75 -9.52 3.52 4.15
CA LEU A 75 -9.99 3.93 5.47
C LEU A 75 -9.97 5.45 5.63
N PRO A 76 -10.84 6.00 6.49
CA PRO A 76 -10.69 7.36 7.01
C PRO A 76 -9.38 7.49 7.81
N VAL A 77 -8.84 8.72 7.87
CA VAL A 77 -7.53 9.02 8.47
C VAL A 77 -7.50 8.75 9.98
N ASP A 78 -8.64 8.84 10.66
CA ASP A 78 -8.74 8.71 12.12
C ASP A 78 -9.00 7.28 12.61
N VAL A 79 -8.97 6.30 11.71
CA VAL A 79 -9.26 4.90 12.05
C VAL A 79 -7.96 4.15 12.28
N GLU A 80 -7.54 4.08 13.54
CA GLU A 80 -6.44 3.21 13.98
C GLU A 80 -6.93 1.77 14.19
N ASN A 81 -6.06 0.78 13.96
CA ASN A 81 -6.30 -0.64 14.26
C ASN A 81 -7.58 -1.25 13.64
N HIS A 82 -7.90 -0.88 12.40
CA HIS A 82 -9.07 -1.43 11.72
C HIS A 82 -8.91 -2.94 11.45
N PRO A 83 -9.93 -3.78 11.70
CA PRO A 83 -9.85 -5.24 11.52
C PRO A 83 -9.37 -5.67 10.13
N LEU A 84 -9.74 -4.94 9.08
CA LEU A 84 -9.29 -5.22 7.70
C LEU A 84 -7.77 -5.11 7.51
N VAL A 85 -7.07 -4.33 8.35
CA VAL A 85 -5.60 -4.26 8.31
C VAL A 85 -5.00 -5.57 8.82
N ASN A 86 -5.58 -6.15 9.87
CA ASN A 86 -5.17 -7.46 10.39
C ASN A 86 -5.44 -8.56 9.35
N GLU A 87 -6.60 -8.53 8.68
CA GLU A 87 -6.91 -9.46 7.59
C GLU A 87 -5.92 -9.36 6.42
N LEU A 88 -5.43 -8.15 6.10
CA LEU A 88 -4.37 -8.01 5.09
C LEU A 88 -3.05 -8.58 5.56
N GLU A 89 -2.69 -8.40 6.84
CA GLU A 89 -1.46 -9.00 7.36
C GLU A 89 -1.52 -10.52 7.38
N GLU A 90 -2.67 -11.10 7.70
CA GLU A 90 -2.90 -12.54 7.58
C GLU A 90 -2.74 -13.02 6.13
N LYS A 91 -3.39 -12.33 5.17
CA LYS A 91 -3.24 -12.63 3.74
C LYS A 91 -1.79 -12.49 3.27
N ALA A 92 -1.12 -11.43 3.70
CA ALA A 92 0.28 -11.18 3.38
C ALA A 92 1.19 -12.29 3.92
N SER A 93 0.93 -12.75 5.16
CA SER A 93 1.63 -13.88 5.76
C SER A 93 1.47 -15.17 4.97
N ILE A 94 0.23 -15.48 4.53
CA ILE A 94 -0.06 -16.64 3.68
C ILE A 94 0.70 -16.52 2.34
N MET A 95 0.70 -15.35 1.70
CA MET A 95 1.44 -15.12 0.46
C MET A 95 2.95 -15.31 0.63
N ARG A 96 3.53 -14.86 1.75
CA ARG A 96 4.95 -15.06 2.07
C ARG A 96 5.28 -16.54 2.25
N ALA A 97 4.43 -17.28 2.96
CA ALA A 97 4.60 -18.72 3.17
C ALA A 97 4.52 -19.49 1.85
N GLN A 98 3.54 -19.16 0.99
CA GLN A 98 3.38 -19.77 -0.32
C GLN A 98 4.60 -19.53 -1.22
N ARG A 99 5.10 -18.29 -1.30
CA ARG A 99 6.29 -17.95 -2.09
C ARG A 99 7.53 -18.72 -1.64
N THR A 100 7.67 -18.95 -0.33
CA THR A 100 8.79 -19.72 0.23
C THR A 100 8.67 -21.21 -0.13
N HIS A 101 7.46 -21.76 -0.05
CA HIS A 101 7.18 -23.14 -0.43
C HIS A 101 7.39 -23.40 -1.93
N ASP A 102 6.94 -22.49 -2.79
CA ASP A 102 7.10 -22.62 -4.24
C ASP A 102 8.57 -22.52 -4.66
N ALA A 103 9.33 -21.58 -4.06
CA ALA A 103 10.78 -21.49 -4.26
C ALA A 103 11.49 -22.79 -3.84
N PHE A 104 11.07 -23.41 -2.73
CA PHE A 104 11.64 -24.68 -2.29
C PHE A 104 11.33 -25.84 -3.26
N ARG A 105 10.11 -25.91 -3.80
CA ARG A 105 9.74 -26.93 -4.81
C ARG A 105 10.53 -26.77 -6.10
N GLU A 106 10.75 -25.54 -6.55
CA GLU A 106 11.57 -25.25 -7.73
C GLU A 106 12.99 -25.78 -7.55
N VAL A 107 13.62 -25.48 -6.41
CA VAL A 107 14.97 -25.99 -6.08
C VAL A 107 15.01 -27.52 -6.08
N LEU A 108 14.03 -28.18 -5.45
CA LEU A 108 13.96 -29.65 -5.45
C LEU A 108 13.77 -30.23 -6.86
N SER A 109 12.99 -29.58 -7.73
CA SER A 109 12.82 -30.02 -9.11
C SER A 109 14.12 -29.92 -9.93
N ILE A 110 14.95 -28.93 -9.65
CA ILE A 110 16.26 -28.74 -10.30
C ILE A 110 17.26 -29.78 -9.79
N VAL A 111 17.26 -30.07 -8.49
CA VAL A 111 18.20 -31.03 -7.87
C VAL A 111 17.81 -32.49 -8.18
N GLY A 112 16.51 -32.81 -8.25
CA GLY A 112 16.01 -34.15 -8.55
C GLY A 112 15.99 -34.53 -10.04
N ALA A 113 16.33 -33.60 -10.93
CA ALA A 113 16.45 -33.83 -12.38
C ALA A 113 17.88 -34.18 -12.84
N LYS A 114 18.79 -34.48 -11.91
CA LYS A 114 20.14 -35.02 -12.15
C LYS A 114 20.22 -36.47 -11.68
#